data_AF-A0A2A4MZW8-F1
#
_entry.id   AF-A0A2A4MZW8-F1
#
_cell.length_a   1.000
_cell.length_b   1.000
_cell.length_c   1.000
_cell.angle_alpha   90.00
_cell.angle_beta   90.00
_cell.angle_gamma   90.00
#
_symmetry.space_group_name_H-M   'P 1'
#
loop_
_entity.id
_entity.type
_entity.pdbx_description
1 polymer ?
#
loop_
_entity_poly.entity_id
_entity_poly.type
_entity_poly.pdbx_seq_one_letter_code
_entity_poly.pdbx_strand_id
1 'polypeptide(L)'
;MENFWLDPWLYISIPFICALVGWGTNSLAIKMAFKPLDFVGIPPYLGWQGVIPRLADKIARDTVDTMSDTLLDLEELFGKLDAQRITEELEPLMPGLI
;
A
#
# COMPACT_ATOMS: atom_id res chain seq x y z
N MET A 1 30.86 15.16 35.04
CA MET A 1 30.66 13.91 34.27
C MET A 1 30.70 12.68 35.20
N GLU A 2 30.18 12.80 36.43
CA GLU A 2 30.36 11.78 37.49
C GLU A 2 29.08 10.97 37.79
N ASN A 3 27.99 11.24 37.06
CA ASN A 3 26.66 10.70 37.38
C ASN A 3 26.28 9.49 36.51
N PHE A 4 27.10 9.14 35.51
CA PHE A 4 26.84 8.03 34.59
C PHE A 4 26.93 6.65 35.26
N TRP A 5 27.74 6.54 36.33
CA TRP A 5 28.00 5.28 37.04
C TRP A 5 27.15 5.11 38.31
N LEU A 6 26.32 6.09 38.68
CA LEU A 6 25.51 6.02 39.90
C LEU A 6 24.28 5.10 39.73
N ASP A 7 23.66 5.06 38.55
CA ASP A 7 22.51 4.20 38.25
C ASP A 7 22.57 3.58 36.84
N PRO A 8 23.51 2.66 36.56
CA PRO A 8 23.63 2.00 35.25
C PRO A 8 22.34 1.26 34.82
N TRP A 9 21.53 0.83 35.78
CA TRP A 9 20.21 0.23 35.53
C TRP A 9 19.21 1.20 34.91
N LEU A 10 19.26 2.48 35.32
CA LEU A 10 18.37 3.51 34.78
C LEU A 10 18.67 3.74 33.29
N TYR A 11 19.94 3.85 32.92
CA TYR A 11 20.34 4.09 31.53
C TYR A 11 20.04 2.91 30.61
N ILE A 12 20.12 1.66 31.09
CA ILE A 12 19.72 0.47 30.33
C ILE A 12 18.20 0.40 30.18
N SER A 13 17.43 0.91 31.15
CA SER A 13 15.97 0.91 31.08
C SER A 13 15.41 1.86 30.00
N ILE A 14 16.13 2.96 29.70
CA ILE A 14 15.73 3.97 28.70
C ILE A 14 15.48 3.34 27.32
N PRO A 15 16.47 2.69 26.66
CA PRO A 15 16.26 2.10 25.34
C PRO A 15 15.21 0.98 25.37
N PHE A 16 15.06 0.27 26.49
CA PHE A 16 14.05 -0.78 26.62
C PHE A 16 12.62 -0.21 26.63
N ILE A 17 12.39 0.83 27.42
CA ILE A 17 11.10 1.52 27.47
C ILE A 17 10.82 2.20 26.12
N CYS A 18 11.82 2.86 25.53
CA CYS A 18 11.70 3.46 24.20
C CYS A 18 11.38 2.42 23.12
N ALA A 19 12.01 1.24 23.15
CA ALA A 19 11.72 0.16 22.22
C ALA A 19 10.29 -0.37 22.39
N LEU A 20 9.84 -0.57 23.64
CA LEU A 20 8.50 -1.07 23.94
C LEU A 20 7.41 -0.08 23.51
N VAL A 21 7.57 1.20 23.88
CA VAL A 21 6.62 2.26 23.52
C VAL A 21 6.67 2.56 22.02
N GLY A 22 7.86 2.65 21.44
CA GLY A 22 8.05 2.89 20.01
C GLY A 22 7.44 1.78 19.16
N TRP A 23 7.69 0.53 19.52
CA TRP A 23 7.10 -0.62 18.84
C TRP A 23 5.58 -0.68 19.01
N GLY A 24 5.08 -0.52 20.25
CA GLY A 24 3.66 -0.55 20.54
C GLY A 24 2.88 0.55 19.81
N THR A 25 3.40 1.78 19.85
CA THR A 25 2.76 2.93 19.21
C THR A 25 2.82 2.83 17.68
N ASN A 26 3.95 2.41 17.11
CA ASN A 26 4.07 2.24 15.66
C ASN A 26 3.12 1.16 15.12
N SER A 27 3.06 0.02 15.81
CA SER A 27 2.14 -1.06 15.46
C SER A 27 0.68 -0.61 15.53
N LEU A 28 0.32 0.16 16.56
CA LEU A 28 -1.03 0.71 16.69
C LEU A 28 -1.34 1.76 15.61
N ALA A 29 -0.38 2.62 15.28
CA ALA A 29 -0.51 3.63 14.23
C ALA A 29 -0.81 2.99 12.88
N ILE A 30 -0.08 1.94 12.51
CA ILE A 30 -0.34 1.17 11.29
C ILE A 30 -1.75 0.59 11.33
N LYS A 31 -2.14 -0.03 12.46
CA LYS A 31 -3.49 -0.61 12.59
C LYS A 31 -4.60 0.43 12.43
N MET A 32 -4.42 1.65 12.95
CA MET A 32 -5.37 2.76 12.82
C MET A 32 -5.37 3.38 11.42
N ALA A 33 -4.25 3.31 10.69
CA ALA A 33 -4.18 3.77 9.31
C ALA A 33 -5.01 2.88 8.38
N PHE A 34 -5.01 1.56 8.61
CA PHE A 34 -5.72 0.58 7.78
C PHE A 34 -7.14 0.22 8.26
N LYS A 35 -7.46 0.36 9.55
CA LYS A 35 -8.79 0.05 10.10
C LYS A 35 -9.51 1.32 10.59
N PRO A 36 -10.86 1.37 10.54
CA PRO A 36 -11.77 0.39 9.95
C PRO A 36 -11.81 0.52 8.42
N LEU A 37 -12.07 -0.61 7.76
CA LEU A 37 -12.13 -0.70 6.29
C LEU A 37 -13.38 -0.01 5.76
N ASP A 38 -14.53 -0.29 6.38
CA ASP A 38 -15.79 0.39 6.14
C ASP A 38 -15.95 1.60 7.06
N PHE A 39 -16.71 2.59 6.62
CA PHE A 39 -17.05 3.74 7.44
C PHE A 39 -17.94 3.30 8.62
N VAL A 40 -17.39 3.33 9.84
CA VAL A 40 -18.14 3.00 11.06
C VAL A 40 -18.51 4.31 11.77
N GLY A 41 -19.81 4.60 11.86
CA GLY A 41 -20.30 5.83 12.47
C GLY A 41 -21.78 6.13 12.19
N ILE A 42 -22.26 7.23 12.77
CA ILE A 42 -23.59 7.79 12.51
C ILE A 42 -23.44 8.88 11.43
N PRO A 43 -23.97 8.67 10.21
CA PRO A 43 -24.02 9.74 9.20
C PRO A 43 -24.84 10.92 9.74
N PRO A 44 -24.41 12.19 9.62
CA PRO A 44 -23.46 12.72 8.63
C PRO A 44 -22.08 13.15 9.15
N TYR A 45 -21.86 13.20 10.47
CA TYR A 45 -20.67 13.89 11.04
C TYR A 45 -19.79 13.04 11.94
N LEU A 46 -20.28 11.88 12.42
CA LEU A 46 -19.64 11.12 13.48
C LEU A 46 -19.28 9.71 12.99
N GLY A 47 -18.28 9.61 12.12
CA GLY A 47 -17.69 8.33 11.77
C GLY A 47 -16.19 8.38 11.61
N TRP A 48 -15.57 7.23 11.88
CA TRP A 48 -14.15 7.03 11.74
C TRP A 48 -13.95 6.02 10.62
N GLN A 49 -13.06 6.35 9.67
CA GLN A 49 -12.54 5.42 8.68
C GLN A 49 -11.01 5.53 8.67
N GLY A 50 -10.32 4.41 8.43
CA GLY A 50 -8.87 4.44 8.27
C GLY A 50 -8.46 5.40 7.16
N VAL A 51 -7.31 6.07 7.32
CA VAL A 51 -6.82 7.05 6.33
C VAL A 51 -6.56 6.37 4.98
N ILE A 52 -5.99 5.17 4.98
CA ILE A 52 -5.67 4.44 3.74
C ILE A 52 -6.94 3.98 3.00
N PRO A 53 -7.90 3.24 3.61
CA PRO A 53 -9.11 2.81 2.89
C PRO A 53 -9.93 3.99 2.35
N ARG A 54 -9.96 5.13 3.05
CA ARG A 54 -10.63 6.35 2.59
C ARG A 54 -10.00 6.93 1.30
N LEU A 55 -8.71 6.73 1.09
CA LEU A 55 -7.97 7.21 -0.08
C LEU A 55 -7.68 6.13 -1.13
N ALA A 56 -8.21 4.91 -0.96
CA ALA A 56 -7.85 3.76 -1.78
C ALA A 56 -8.13 3.96 -3.29
N ASP A 57 -9.26 4.56 -3.67
CA ASP A 57 -9.60 4.83 -5.09
C ASP A 57 -8.57 5.74 -5.76
N LYS A 58 -8.17 6.83 -5.07
CA LYS A 58 -7.15 7.75 -5.58
C LYS A 58 -5.81 7.04 -5.75
N ILE A 59 -5.38 6.30 -4.72
CA ILE A 59 -4.10 5.59 -4.74
C ILE A 59 -4.08 4.54 -5.86
N ALA A 60 -5.19 3.84 -6.08
CA ALA A 60 -5.30 2.84 -7.14
C ALA A 60 -5.16 3.48 -8.54
N ARG A 61 -5.86 4.60 -8.79
CA ARG A 61 -5.74 5.36 -10.05
C ARG A 61 -4.31 5.83 -10.28
N ASP A 62 -3.75 6.56 -9.32
CA ASP A 62 -2.40 7.12 -9.42
C ASP A 62 -1.35 6.02 -9.68
N THR A 63 -1.54 4.83 -9.08
CA THR A 63 -0.64 3.67 -9.27
C THR A 63 -0.76 3.07 -10.67
N VAL A 64 -1.97 2.92 -11.19
CA VAL A 64 -2.21 2.41 -12.55
C VAL A 64 -1.64 3.37 -13.57
N ASP A 65 -1.91 4.67 -13.44
CA ASP A 65 -1.39 5.71 -14.35
C ASP A 65 0.15 5.69 -14.36
N THR A 66 0.78 5.63 -13.18
CA THR A 66 2.25 5.55 -13.07
C THR A 66 2.82 4.29 -13.73
N MET A 67 2.15 3.13 -13.57
CA MET A 67 2.56 1.88 -14.21
C MET A 67 2.41 1.93 -15.72
N SER A 68 1.31 2.51 -16.23
CA SER A 68 1.08 2.71 -17.65
C SER A 68 2.13 3.63 -18.28
N ASP A 69 2.49 4.71 -17.60
CA ASP A 69 3.43 5.70 -18.14
C ASP A 69 4.90 5.23 -18.07
N THR A 70 5.25 4.40 -17.08
CA THR A 70 6.66 4.09 -16.78
C THR A 70 7.06 2.64 -17.06
N LEU A 71 6.12 1.68 -17.03
CA LEU A 71 6.42 0.25 -17.20
C LEU A 71 5.86 -0.36 -18.49
N LEU A 72 4.81 0.21 -19.09
CA LEU A 72 4.16 -0.35 -20.27
C LEU A 72 4.64 0.38 -21.52
N ASP A 73 5.79 -0.04 -22.04
CA ASP A 73 6.11 0.23 -23.44
C ASP A 73 5.28 -0.73 -24.31
N LEU A 74 4.23 -0.21 -24.93
CA LEU A 74 3.34 -1.00 -25.79
C LEU A 74 4.14 -1.74 -26.87
N GLU A 75 5.22 -1.14 -27.36
CA GLU A 75 6.07 -1.75 -28.38
C GLU A 75 6.79 -3.00 -27.83
N GLU A 76 7.24 -2.99 -26.57
CA GLU A 76 7.86 -4.15 -25.91
C GLU A 76 6.83 -5.24 -25.59
N LEU A 77 5.61 -4.87 -25.20
CA LEU A 77 4.52 -5.82 -24.97
C LEU A 77 4.11 -6.52 -26.26
N PHE A 78 3.89 -5.79 -27.35
CA PHE A 78 3.57 -6.38 -28.64
C PHE A 78 4.74 -7.21 -29.19
N GLY A 79 5.99 -6.82 -28.92
CA GLY A 79 7.17 -7.60 -29.28
C GLY A 79 7.29 -8.94 -28.54
N LYS A 80 6.69 -9.08 -27.35
CA LYS A 80 6.64 -10.34 -26.57
C LYS A 80 5.43 -11.22 -26.89
N LEU A 81 4.46 -10.68 -27.61
CA LEU A 81 3.25 -11.40 -27.99
C LEU A 81 3.46 -12.11 -29.35
N ASP A 82 3.14 -13.40 -29.41
CA ASP A 82 3.19 -14.16 -30.65
C ASP A 82 1.96 -13.85 -31.50
N ALA A 83 2.17 -13.11 -32.59
CA ALA A 83 1.11 -12.65 -33.49
C ALA A 83 0.29 -13.80 -34.10
N GLN A 84 0.90 -14.96 -34.33
CA GLN A 84 0.18 -16.12 -34.87
C GLN A 84 -0.81 -16.68 -33.85
N ARG A 85 -0.39 -16.75 -32.59
CA ARG A 85 -1.20 -17.26 -31.49
C ARG A 85 -2.35 -16.33 -31.12
N ILE A 86 -2.12 -15.01 -31.21
CA ILE A 86 -3.19 -14.00 -31.10
C ILE A 86 -4.23 -14.19 -32.20
N THR A 87 -3.78 -14.43 -33.43
CA THR A 87 -4.68 -14.58 -34.58
C THR A 87 -5.54 -15.84 -34.43
N GLU A 88 -4.94 -16.97 -34.03
CA GLU A 88 -5.65 -18.25 -33.81
C GLU A 88 -6.71 -18.16 -32.69
N GLU A 89 -6.44 -17.43 -31.60
CA GLU A 89 -7.41 -17.27 -30.50
C GLU A 89 -8.47 -16.19 -30.78
N LEU A 90 -8.14 -15.17 -31.57
CA LEU A 90 -9.08 -14.10 -31.93
C LEU A 90 -9.98 -14.45 -33.13
N GLU A 91 -9.54 -15.33 -34.03
CA GLU A 91 -10.31 -15.81 -35.19
C GLU A 91 -11.72 -16.35 -34.83
N PRO A 92 -11.91 -17.20 -33.80
CA PRO A 92 -13.24 -17.64 -33.39
C PRO A 92 -14.10 -16.52 -32.74
N LEU A 93 -13.49 -15.42 -32.30
CA LEU A 93 -14.19 -14.30 -31.65
C LEU A 93 -14.55 -13.15 -32.62
N MET A 94 -13.89 -13.07 -33.78
CA MET A 94 -14.12 -12.03 -34.79
C MET A 94 -14.26 -12.62 -36.21
N PRO A 95 -15.38 -13.29 -36.54
CA PRO A 95 -15.62 -13.75 -37.90
C PRO A 95 -15.91 -12.55 -38.82
N GLY A 96 -14.90 -12.07 -39.53
CA GLY A 96 -15.08 -11.10 -40.64
C GLY A 96 -14.11 -9.92 -40.73
N LEU A 97 -12.91 -9.97 -40.15
CA LEU A 97 -11.90 -8.90 -40.31
C LEU A 97 -10.79 -9.22 -41.33
N ILE A 98 -11.08 -10.10 -42.29
CA ILE A 98 -10.29 -10.36 -43.51
C ILE A 98 -11.26 -10.46 -44.68
#